data_AF-A0A517VTY6-F1
#
_entry.id   AF-A0A517VTY6-F1
#
_cell.length_a   1.000
_cell.length_b   1.000
_cell.length_c   1.000
_cell.angle_alpha   90.00
_cell.angle_beta   90.00
_cell.angle_gamma   90.00
#
_symmetry.space_group_name_H-M   'P 1'
#
loop_
_entity.id
_entity.type
_entity.pdbx_description
1 polymer ?
#
loop_
_entity_poly.entity_id
_entity_poly.type
_entity_poly.pdbx_seq_one_letter_code
_entity_poly.pdbx_strand_id
1 'polypeptide(L)'
;MSLEEHPTVRRIRQQETDRVEEVTQPLDANWLRQLVLDKGTDDVGFVEMERPALDDQREDILNAFPRTKTLISYVVRMNREPIRSPARSVANLEFHHTGDEVNEIGRDLVRTLEDEGIKALNPSMGFPMEMDNFPGKIWVVSHKPVAVAAGLGMMGIHRNVIHQKFGNFILLGTILVDAEVTEYGRPIDFNPCLECKLCVAACPVGVISPEGDFNFSACYTHNYKEFMGGFTDWTEQVADSKNAIDYRHRVNDSESSSMWQSLSFGANYKAAYCLSVCPAGEDVIAPYLADKKTHLKENVRPLQQKAETIYVLKNSDAEQHVAKRFPYKQTKHVGNSLRPSNIDGFIRGVPLVFQPGKSKGLNATYHFIFTGDEAKEATIVIQNQKVNVEEGHQGEPDLRVTADTKTWLGFLKKEKNIVWALLRRKIRLKGSPKLLLAFGKCFPQ
;
A
#
# COMPACT_ATOMS: atom_id res chain seq x y z
N MET A 1 -7.97 -17.57 -49.45
CA MET A 1 -9.19 -17.17 -48.73
C MET A 1 -8.90 -15.84 -48.09
N SER A 2 -9.49 -14.76 -48.60
CA SER A 2 -9.34 -13.44 -48.00
C SER A 2 -10.06 -13.37 -46.65
N LEU A 3 -9.76 -12.36 -45.82
CA LEU A 3 -10.47 -12.11 -44.56
C LEU A 3 -11.99 -12.03 -44.79
N GLU A 4 -12.41 -11.45 -45.91
CA GLU A 4 -13.82 -11.26 -46.32
C GLU A 4 -14.50 -12.57 -46.75
N GLU A 5 -13.73 -13.57 -47.14
CA GLU A 5 -14.20 -14.88 -47.54
C GLU A 5 -14.21 -15.88 -46.39
N HIS A 6 -13.60 -15.54 -45.25
CA HIS A 6 -13.53 -16.44 -44.11
C HIS A 6 -14.94 -16.70 -43.55
N PRO A 7 -15.40 -17.96 -43.45
CA PRO A 7 -16.77 -18.29 -43.04
C PRO A 7 -17.17 -17.66 -41.69
N THR A 8 -16.25 -17.63 -40.73
CA THR A 8 -16.47 -16.96 -39.44
C THR A 8 -16.67 -15.45 -39.60
N VAL A 9 -15.90 -14.77 -40.45
CA VAL A 9 -16.01 -13.31 -40.64
C VAL A 9 -17.35 -12.96 -41.29
N ARG A 10 -17.79 -13.73 -42.28
CA ARG A 10 -19.12 -13.54 -42.90
C ARG A 10 -20.24 -13.74 -41.90
N ARG A 11 -20.17 -14.80 -41.09
CA ARG A 11 -21.16 -15.09 -40.04
C ARG A 11 -21.21 -13.99 -38.97
N ILE A 12 -20.06 -13.53 -38.49
CA ILE A 12 -19.99 -12.51 -37.43
C ILE A 12 -20.45 -11.14 -37.93
N ARG A 13 -20.08 -10.72 -39.15
CA ARG A 13 -20.55 -9.44 -39.71
C ARG A 13 -22.07 -9.36 -39.84
N GLN A 14 -22.73 -10.49 -40.10
CA GLN A 14 -24.19 -10.57 -40.07
C GLN A 14 -24.77 -10.42 -38.65
N GLN A 15 -24.06 -10.85 -37.61
CA GLN A 15 -24.49 -10.77 -36.21
C GLN A 15 -24.10 -9.45 -35.51
N GLU A 16 -23.00 -8.79 -35.91
CA GLU A 16 -22.52 -7.54 -35.31
C GLU A 16 -23.44 -6.35 -35.58
N THR A 17 -24.16 -6.36 -36.70
CA THR A 17 -25.09 -5.28 -37.06
C THR A 17 -26.21 -5.13 -36.03
N ASP A 18 -26.67 -6.24 -35.43
CA ASP A 18 -27.74 -6.25 -34.43
C ASP A 18 -27.24 -5.91 -33.01
N ARG A 19 -25.98 -6.22 -32.66
CA ARG A 19 -25.41 -6.00 -31.31
C ARG A 19 -24.94 -4.56 -31.04
N VAL A 20 -24.57 -3.81 -32.08
CA VAL A 20 -24.02 -2.45 -31.92
C VAL A 20 -25.09 -1.43 -31.49
N GLU A 21 -26.38 -1.69 -31.75
CA GLU A 21 -27.47 -0.82 -31.33
C GLU A 21 -27.82 -0.94 -29.82
N GLU A 22 -27.58 -2.09 -29.18
CA GLU A 22 -28.02 -2.37 -27.79
C GLU A 22 -27.12 -1.76 -26.69
N VAL A 23 -25.81 -1.61 -26.89
CA VAL A 23 -24.85 -1.20 -25.82
C VAL A 23 -24.73 0.34 -25.67
N THR A 24 -25.73 1.10 -26.14
CA THR A 24 -25.70 2.58 -26.08
C THR A 24 -26.39 3.16 -24.84
N GLN A 25 -27.16 2.36 -24.10
CA GLN A 25 -27.87 2.81 -22.90
C GLN A 25 -27.07 2.52 -21.63
N PRO A 26 -27.15 3.39 -20.59
CA PRO A 26 -26.58 3.09 -19.28
C PRO A 26 -27.16 1.78 -18.71
N LEU A 27 -26.32 0.99 -18.06
CA LEU A 27 -26.72 -0.23 -17.38
C LEU A 27 -27.60 0.10 -16.17
N ASP A 28 -28.68 -0.66 -15.98
CA ASP A 28 -29.51 -0.51 -14.79
C ASP A 28 -28.72 -0.89 -13.52
N ALA A 29 -28.62 0.05 -12.58
CA ALA A 29 -27.83 -0.11 -11.38
C ALA A 29 -28.37 -1.21 -10.44
N ASN A 30 -29.69 -1.46 -10.42
CA ASN A 30 -30.27 -2.51 -9.58
C ASN A 30 -29.95 -3.89 -10.14
N TRP A 31 -30.09 -4.07 -11.45
CA TRP A 31 -29.67 -5.28 -12.15
C TRP A 31 -28.18 -5.56 -11.92
N LEU A 32 -27.32 -4.58 -12.15
CA LEU A 32 -25.88 -4.76 -12.01
C LEU A 32 -25.50 -5.08 -10.55
N ARG A 33 -26.14 -4.43 -9.58
CA ARG A 33 -25.95 -4.70 -8.16
C ARG A 33 -26.34 -6.13 -7.82
N GLN A 34 -27.50 -6.59 -8.28
CA GLN A 34 -27.96 -7.95 -8.05
C GLN A 34 -27.02 -8.97 -8.69
N LEU A 35 -26.58 -8.73 -9.93
CA LEU A 35 -25.59 -9.56 -10.62
C LEU A 35 -24.31 -9.71 -9.80
N VAL A 36 -23.79 -8.62 -9.24
CA VAL A 36 -22.56 -8.64 -8.42
C VAL A 36 -22.77 -9.40 -7.12
N LEU A 37 -23.89 -9.16 -6.43
CA LEU A 37 -24.25 -9.88 -5.20
C LEU A 37 -24.44 -11.38 -5.44
N ASP A 38 -25.04 -11.77 -6.56
CA ASP A 38 -25.27 -13.17 -6.93
C ASP A 38 -23.97 -13.95 -7.18
N LYS A 39 -22.85 -13.26 -7.44
CA LYS A 39 -21.52 -13.88 -7.52
C LYS A 39 -20.87 -14.14 -6.15
N GLY A 40 -21.52 -13.74 -5.05
CA GLY A 40 -21.06 -14.01 -3.70
C GLY A 40 -20.38 -12.84 -2.99
N THR A 41 -20.44 -11.63 -3.54
CA THR A 41 -19.95 -10.43 -2.82
C THR A 41 -20.88 -10.07 -1.65
N ASP A 42 -20.33 -9.49 -0.60
CA ASP A 42 -21.09 -9.05 0.57
C ASP A 42 -21.68 -7.63 0.45
N ASP A 43 -21.06 -6.77 -0.37
CA ASP A 43 -21.57 -5.45 -0.75
C ASP A 43 -20.91 -4.95 -2.04
N VAL A 44 -21.53 -3.99 -2.71
CA VAL A 44 -21.09 -3.41 -3.99
C VAL A 44 -21.45 -1.94 -4.11
N GLY A 45 -20.62 -1.15 -4.79
CA GLY A 45 -20.93 0.23 -5.14
C GLY A 45 -20.27 0.63 -6.46
N PHE A 46 -20.83 1.64 -7.11
CA PHE A 46 -20.40 2.08 -8.43
C PHE A 46 -19.81 3.49 -8.39
N VAL A 47 -18.75 3.74 -9.16
CA VAL A 47 -18.11 5.05 -9.25
C VAL A 47 -17.90 5.41 -10.72
N GLU A 48 -18.34 6.59 -11.13
CA GLU A 48 -18.06 7.12 -12.45
C GLU A 48 -16.58 7.48 -12.57
N MET A 49 -15.99 7.24 -13.75
CA MET A 49 -14.57 7.47 -14.01
C MET A 49 -14.17 8.91 -13.65
N GLU A 50 -15.00 9.89 -14.00
CA GLU A 50 -14.76 11.34 -13.80
C GLU A 50 -14.83 11.83 -12.35
N ARG A 51 -15.03 10.93 -11.36
CA ARG A 51 -15.04 11.31 -9.95
C ARG A 51 -13.66 11.88 -9.52
N PRO A 52 -13.57 13.10 -8.95
CA PRO A 52 -12.28 13.69 -8.54
C PRO A 52 -11.49 12.85 -7.54
N ALA A 53 -12.18 12.03 -6.73
CA ALA A 53 -11.55 11.11 -5.79
C ALA A 53 -10.68 10.02 -6.47
N LEU A 54 -10.76 9.89 -7.79
CA LEU A 54 -9.99 8.93 -8.60
C LEU A 54 -8.87 9.60 -9.40
N ASP A 55 -8.64 10.91 -9.27
CA ASP A 55 -7.69 11.64 -10.12
C ASP A 55 -6.26 11.09 -10.04
N ASP A 56 -5.83 10.61 -8.87
CA ASP A 56 -4.51 9.98 -8.66
C ASP A 56 -4.43 8.52 -9.15
N GLN A 57 -5.53 7.97 -9.66
CA GLN A 57 -5.63 6.65 -10.29
C GLN A 57 -5.98 6.73 -11.78
N ARG A 58 -6.51 7.86 -12.25
CA ARG A 58 -7.18 8.01 -13.55
C ARG A 58 -6.29 7.58 -14.71
N GLU A 59 -5.06 8.09 -14.73
CA GLU A 59 -4.10 7.79 -15.79
C GLU A 59 -3.80 6.29 -15.88
N ASP A 60 -3.52 5.62 -14.75
CA ASP A 60 -3.21 4.19 -14.72
C ASP A 60 -4.41 3.33 -15.14
N ILE A 61 -5.62 3.69 -14.71
CA ILE A 61 -6.86 3.02 -15.09
C ILE A 61 -7.08 3.12 -16.61
N LEU A 62 -6.92 4.31 -17.19
CA LEU A 62 -7.11 4.53 -18.62
C LEU A 62 -5.99 3.92 -19.48
N ASN A 63 -4.76 3.83 -18.95
CA ASN A 63 -3.68 3.11 -19.61
C ASN A 63 -3.96 1.60 -19.67
N ALA A 64 -4.54 1.02 -18.60
CA ALA A 64 -4.91 -0.40 -18.58
C ALA A 64 -6.19 -0.70 -19.38
N PHE A 65 -7.21 0.17 -19.26
CA PHE A 65 -8.48 0.02 -19.98
C PHE A 65 -9.02 1.40 -20.42
N PRO A 66 -8.65 1.88 -21.62
CA PRO A 66 -8.97 3.24 -22.09
C PRO A 66 -10.45 3.59 -22.22
N ARG A 67 -11.31 2.56 -22.19
CA ARG A 67 -12.75 2.69 -22.36
C ARG A 67 -13.51 2.75 -21.03
N THR A 68 -12.80 2.73 -19.90
CA THR A 68 -13.43 2.72 -18.58
C THR A 68 -14.34 3.93 -18.40
N LYS A 69 -15.63 3.68 -18.11
CA LYS A 69 -16.64 4.68 -17.74
C LYS A 69 -17.11 4.52 -16.30
N THR A 70 -17.20 3.26 -15.84
CA THR A 70 -17.64 2.90 -14.49
C THR A 70 -16.62 1.98 -13.83
N LEU A 71 -16.41 2.18 -12.52
CA LEU A 71 -15.73 1.26 -11.64
C LEU A 71 -16.78 0.58 -10.74
N ILE A 72 -16.83 -0.75 -10.76
CA ILE A 72 -17.59 -1.55 -9.79
C ILE A 72 -16.64 -1.87 -8.63
N SER A 73 -16.86 -1.31 -7.45
CA SER A 73 -16.17 -1.70 -6.23
C SER A 73 -17.01 -2.73 -5.48
N TYR A 74 -16.39 -3.79 -4.96
CA TYR A 74 -17.10 -4.81 -4.18
C TYR A 74 -16.30 -5.29 -2.98
N VAL A 75 -17.02 -5.88 -2.03
CA VAL A 75 -16.54 -6.29 -0.71
C VAL A 75 -16.70 -7.79 -0.55
N VAL A 76 -15.67 -8.45 0.01
CA VAL A 76 -15.76 -9.83 0.48
C VAL A 76 -15.26 -9.87 1.92
N ARG A 77 -16.04 -10.46 2.82
CA ARG A 77 -15.76 -10.53 4.24
C ARG A 77 -14.74 -11.61 4.56
N MET A 78 -13.87 -11.29 5.51
CA MET A 78 -13.03 -12.27 6.18
C MET A 78 -13.68 -12.72 7.49
N ASN A 79 -13.42 -13.97 7.85
CA ASN A 79 -13.69 -14.52 9.16
C ASN A 79 -12.86 -13.78 10.23
N ARG A 80 -13.56 -13.22 11.22
CA ARG A 80 -12.95 -12.32 12.22
C ARG A 80 -11.98 -13.02 13.16
N GLU A 81 -12.34 -14.21 13.61
CA GLU A 81 -11.56 -14.95 14.61
C GLU A 81 -10.20 -15.44 14.06
N PRO A 82 -10.13 -15.96 12.81
CA PRO A 82 -8.84 -16.18 12.14
C PRO A 82 -7.94 -14.95 12.12
N ILE A 83 -8.47 -13.78 11.78
CA ILE A 83 -7.72 -12.50 11.76
C ILE A 83 -7.32 -12.04 13.17
N ARG A 84 -8.13 -12.32 14.19
CA ARG A 84 -7.82 -12.02 15.60
C ARG A 84 -6.76 -12.93 16.20
N SER A 85 -6.52 -14.08 15.59
CA SER A 85 -5.57 -15.05 16.10
C SER A 85 -4.14 -14.46 16.17
N PRO A 86 -3.43 -14.64 17.29
CA PRO A 86 -2.00 -14.34 17.35
C PRO A 86 -1.16 -15.29 16.48
N ALA A 87 -1.72 -16.44 16.06
CA ALA A 87 -1.08 -17.38 15.16
C ALA A 87 -1.11 -16.86 13.72
N ARG A 88 0.07 -16.50 13.19
CA ARG A 88 0.19 -15.89 11.86
C ARG A 88 -0.34 -16.77 10.74
N SER A 89 -0.15 -18.10 10.83
CA SER A 89 -0.60 -19.05 9.83
C SER A 89 -2.12 -19.00 9.63
N VAL A 90 -2.87 -18.86 10.72
CA VAL A 90 -4.34 -18.80 10.69
C VAL A 90 -4.82 -17.52 10.00
N ALA A 91 -4.25 -16.37 10.37
CA ALA A 91 -4.61 -15.10 9.75
C ALA A 91 -4.19 -15.04 8.26
N ASN A 92 -2.99 -15.52 7.92
CA ASN A 92 -2.54 -15.53 6.52
C ASN A 92 -3.38 -16.47 5.65
N LEU A 93 -3.77 -17.64 6.15
CA LEU A 93 -4.65 -18.54 5.43
C LEU A 93 -5.99 -17.85 5.07
N GLU A 94 -6.57 -17.13 6.02
CA GLU A 94 -7.79 -16.35 5.79
C GLU A 94 -7.57 -15.26 4.74
N PHE A 95 -6.49 -14.47 4.86
CA PHE A 95 -6.16 -13.44 3.86
C PHE A 95 -6.00 -14.01 2.45
N HIS A 96 -5.33 -15.16 2.31
CA HIS A 96 -5.13 -15.79 1.01
C HIS A 96 -6.42 -16.34 0.44
N HIS A 97 -7.19 -17.12 1.20
CA HIS A 97 -8.44 -17.70 0.71
C HIS A 97 -9.48 -16.64 0.33
N THR A 98 -9.75 -15.65 1.19
CA THR A 98 -10.65 -14.56 0.83
C THR A 98 -10.08 -13.73 -0.32
N GLY A 99 -8.75 -13.64 -0.43
CA GLY A 99 -8.10 -12.96 -1.53
C GLY A 99 -8.29 -13.64 -2.89
N ASP A 100 -8.15 -14.96 -2.92
CA ASP A 100 -8.44 -15.78 -4.09
C ASP A 100 -9.92 -15.71 -4.47
N GLU A 101 -10.81 -15.72 -3.48
CA GLU A 101 -12.25 -15.53 -3.68
C GLU A 101 -12.58 -14.18 -4.33
N VAL A 102 -11.96 -13.08 -3.89
CA VAL A 102 -12.13 -11.76 -4.55
C VAL A 102 -11.70 -11.85 -6.02
N ASN A 103 -10.56 -12.46 -6.32
CA ASN A 103 -10.07 -12.57 -7.69
C ASN A 103 -10.97 -13.44 -8.57
N GLU A 104 -11.45 -14.58 -8.07
CA GLU A 104 -12.36 -15.46 -8.81
C GLU A 104 -13.72 -14.79 -9.05
N ILE A 105 -14.26 -14.07 -8.06
CA ILE A 105 -15.48 -13.26 -8.25
C ILE A 105 -15.27 -12.22 -9.36
N GLY A 106 -14.15 -11.47 -9.31
CA GLY A 106 -13.84 -10.48 -10.33
C GLY A 106 -13.75 -11.08 -11.74
N ARG A 107 -13.12 -12.25 -11.87
CA ARG A 107 -12.99 -12.99 -13.12
C ARG A 107 -14.35 -13.47 -13.64
N ASP A 108 -15.19 -14.02 -12.78
CA ASP A 108 -16.52 -14.52 -13.16
C ASP A 108 -17.50 -13.41 -13.51
N LEU A 109 -17.38 -12.26 -12.85
CA LEU A 109 -18.13 -11.06 -13.21
C LEU A 109 -17.75 -10.54 -14.60
N VAL A 110 -16.44 -10.42 -14.89
CA VAL A 110 -15.98 -9.98 -16.21
C VAL A 110 -16.49 -10.92 -17.31
N ARG A 111 -16.40 -12.24 -17.13
CA ARG A 111 -16.97 -13.21 -18.08
C ARG A 111 -18.46 -13.00 -18.32
N THR A 112 -19.22 -12.80 -17.24
CA THR A 112 -20.67 -12.62 -17.35
C THR A 112 -21.01 -11.32 -18.08
N LEU A 113 -20.28 -10.23 -17.79
CA LEU A 113 -20.43 -8.97 -18.52
C LEU A 113 -20.06 -9.13 -20.01
N GLU A 114 -19.00 -9.86 -20.33
CA GLU A 114 -18.60 -10.13 -21.71
C GLU A 114 -19.67 -10.93 -22.49
N ASP A 115 -20.30 -11.92 -21.84
CA ASP A 115 -21.39 -12.70 -22.42
C ASP A 115 -22.62 -11.82 -22.74
N GLU A 116 -22.87 -10.80 -21.91
CA GLU A 116 -23.87 -9.73 -22.12
C GLU A 116 -23.40 -8.64 -23.10
N GLY A 117 -22.23 -8.79 -23.72
CA GLY A 117 -21.67 -7.83 -24.69
C GLY A 117 -21.03 -6.59 -24.08
N ILE A 118 -20.86 -6.54 -22.76
CA ILE A 118 -20.27 -5.43 -22.01
C ILE A 118 -18.78 -5.71 -21.80
N LYS A 119 -17.92 -4.80 -22.26
CA LYS A 119 -16.47 -4.95 -22.07
C LYS A 119 -16.09 -4.56 -20.64
N ALA A 120 -15.35 -5.44 -19.97
CA ALA A 120 -14.89 -5.21 -18.61
C ALA A 120 -13.48 -5.76 -18.39
N LEU A 121 -12.80 -5.27 -17.35
CA LEU A 121 -11.48 -5.71 -16.91
C LEU A 121 -11.45 -5.81 -15.39
N ASN A 122 -10.90 -6.89 -14.83
CA ASN A 122 -10.70 -7.06 -13.39
C ASN A 122 -9.20 -6.96 -13.03
N PRO A 123 -8.75 -5.86 -12.39
CA PRO A 123 -7.42 -5.80 -11.79
C PRO A 123 -7.28 -6.79 -10.62
N SER A 124 -6.04 -7.19 -10.32
CA SER A 124 -5.74 -8.08 -9.19
C SER A 124 -6.09 -7.43 -7.85
N MET A 125 -6.79 -8.14 -6.95
CA MET A 125 -7.09 -7.71 -5.57
C MET A 125 -5.84 -7.29 -4.79
N GLY A 126 -4.75 -8.01 -5.03
CA GLY A 126 -3.42 -7.79 -4.46
C GLY A 126 -2.38 -8.52 -5.30
N PHE A 127 -1.11 -8.43 -4.87
CA PHE A 127 0.03 -9.03 -5.60
C PHE A 127 0.13 -8.59 -7.07
N PRO A 128 0.14 -7.28 -7.34
CA PRO A 128 0.22 -6.78 -8.71
C PRO A 128 1.61 -7.08 -9.30
N MET A 129 1.74 -7.08 -10.62
CA MET A 129 2.85 -7.73 -11.34
C MET A 129 3.69 -6.77 -12.20
N GLU A 130 3.43 -5.47 -12.15
CA GLU A 130 4.10 -4.41 -12.89
C GLU A 130 5.46 -4.07 -12.25
N MET A 131 6.33 -5.08 -12.15
CA MET A 131 7.59 -5.02 -11.40
C MET A 131 8.63 -4.07 -12.02
N ASP A 132 8.55 -3.77 -13.31
CA ASP A 132 9.40 -2.78 -13.96
C ASP A 132 9.24 -1.37 -13.35
N ASN A 133 8.08 -1.12 -12.73
CA ASN A 133 7.80 0.14 -12.03
C ASN A 133 8.29 0.13 -10.57
N PHE A 134 8.78 -0.99 -10.02
CA PHE A 134 9.22 -1.07 -8.63
C PHE A 134 10.45 -0.17 -8.39
N PRO A 135 10.50 0.61 -7.28
CA PRO A 135 9.60 0.60 -6.11
C PRO A 135 8.45 1.63 -6.17
N GLY A 136 8.11 2.13 -7.35
CA GLY A 136 6.96 3.03 -7.58
C GLY A 136 5.60 2.31 -7.57
N LYS A 137 4.65 2.85 -8.33
CA LYS A 137 3.30 2.29 -8.43
C LYS A 137 3.32 1.07 -9.35
N ILE A 138 3.16 -0.10 -8.74
CA ILE A 138 3.21 -1.40 -9.42
C ILE A 138 1.82 -2.01 -9.62
N TRP A 139 0.74 -1.22 -9.50
CA TRP A 139 -0.65 -1.69 -9.57
C TRP A 139 -1.48 -0.77 -10.45
N VAL A 140 -2.52 -1.33 -11.09
CA VAL A 140 -3.44 -0.60 -11.97
C VAL A 140 -4.37 0.32 -11.18
N VAL A 141 -4.97 -0.17 -10.10
CA VAL A 141 -5.98 0.59 -9.32
C VAL A 141 -5.79 0.39 -7.83
N SER A 142 -5.95 1.48 -7.06
CA SER A 142 -5.99 1.42 -5.60
C SER A 142 -7.43 1.15 -5.14
N HIS A 143 -7.73 -0.08 -4.70
CA HIS A 143 -9.09 -0.45 -4.31
C HIS A 143 -9.68 0.36 -3.14
N LYS A 144 -8.84 0.84 -2.21
CA LYS A 144 -9.31 1.59 -1.01
C LYS A 144 -9.97 2.94 -1.38
N PRO A 145 -9.34 3.84 -2.15
CA PRO A 145 -10.00 5.04 -2.67
C PRO A 145 -11.30 4.77 -3.42
N VAL A 146 -11.32 3.74 -4.29
CA VAL A 146 -12.52 3.37 -5.05
C VAL A 146 -13.65 2.94 -4.10
N ALA A 147 -13.38 2.09 -3.11
CA ALA A 147 -14.37 1.64 -2.14
C ALA A 147 -14.94 2.81 -1.32
N VAL A 148 -14.11 3.77 -0.92
CA VAL A 148 -14.58 4.99 -0.24
C VAL A 148 -15.47 5.82 -1.17
N ALA A 149 -15.03 6.06 -2.42
CA ALA A 149 -15.80 6.81 -3.41
C ALA A 149 -17.15 6.15 -3.74
N ALA A 150 -17.19 4.81 -3.70
CA ALA A 150 -18.37 3.97 -3.93
C ALA A 150 -19.35 3.93 -2.75
N GLY A 151 -18.97 4.46 -1.57
CA GLY A 151 -19.81 4.43 -0.37
C GLY A 151 -19.69 3.17 0.48
N LEU A 152 -18.66 2.34 0.27
CA LEU A 152 -18.50 1.06 0.97
C LEU A 152 -17.78 1.19 2.33
N GLY A 153 -17.48 2.41 2.76
CA GLY A 153 -16.87 2.68 4.06
C GLY A 153 -15.97 3.92 4.04
N MET A 154 -15.24 4.12 5.14
CA MET A 154 -14.24 5.19 5.27
C MET A 154 -12.92 4.66 5.77
N MET A 155 -11.84 5.36 5.44
CA MET A 155 -10.51 5.07 5.97
C MET A 155 -10.44 5.38 7.46
N GLY A 156 -10.15 4.35 8.28
CA GLY A 156 -9.79 4.54 9.68
C GLY A 156 -8.35 5.03 9.85
N ILE A 157 -7.99 5.47 11.06
CA ILE A 157 -6.62 5.94 11.37
C ILE A 157 -5.54 4.88 11.12
N HIS A 158 -5.90 3.58 11.13
CA HIS A 158 -5.00 2.48 10.78
C HIS A 158 -4.82 2.26 9.28
N ARG A 159 -5.38 3.13 8.44
CA ARG A 159 -5.32 3.08 6.98
C ARG A 159 -5.97 1.86 6.31
N ASN A 160 -6.99 1.26 6.91
CA ASN A 160 -7.87 0.32 6.23
C ASN A 160 -9.27 0.93 6.13
N VAL A 161 -9.98 0.58 5.05
CA VAL A 161 -11.39 0.91 4.90
C VAL A 161 -12.16 0.16 5.97
N ILE A 162 -13.03 0.87 6.68
CA ILE A 162 -13.96 0.32 7.66
C ILE A 162 -15.35 0.42 7.03
N HIS A 163 -15.90 -0.75 6.69
CA HIS A 163 -17.28 -0.88 6.27
C HIS A 163 -18.21 -0.64 7.45
N GLN A 164 -19.34 0.05 7.23
CA GLN A 164 -20.31 0.35 8.30
C GLN A 164 -20.79 -0.92 9.01
N LYS A 165 -21.21 -1.93 8.25
CA LYS A 165 -21.65 -3.21 8.78
C LYS A 165 -20.51 -4.14 9.22
N PHE A 166 -19.59 -4.45 8.30
CA PHE A 166 -18.61 -5.53 8.49
C PHE A 166 -17.34 -5.14 9.24
N GLY A 167 -17.11 -3.84 9.47
CA GLY A 167 -15.87 -3.32 10.01
C GLY A 167 -14.74 -3.35 8.98
N ASN A 168 -13.51 -3.54 9.43
CA ASN A 168 -12.34 -3.67 8.55
C ASN A 168 -11.99 -5.11 8.19
N PHE A 169 -12.83 -6.09 8.56
CA PHE A 169 -12.65 -7.51 8.23
C PHE A 169 -13.16 -7.79 6.81
N ILE A 170 -12.63 -7.03 5.87
CA ILE A 170 -13.04 -7.04 4.46
C ILE A 170 -11.82 -6.97 3.55
N LEU A 171 -11.92 -7.63 2.40
CA LEU A 171 -11.07 -7.39 1.23
C LEU A 171 -11.90 -6.73 0.14
N LEU A 172 -11.21 -6.06 -0.77
CA LEU A 172 -11.81 -5.18 -1.78
C LEU A 172 -11.38 -5.61 -3.16
N GLY A 173 -12.34 -5.67 -4.09
CA GLY A 173 -12.06 -5.79 -5.51
C GLY A 173 -12.62 -4.62 -6.30
N THR A 174 -12.13 -4.46 -7.53
CA THR A 174 -12.65 -3.47 -8.47
C THR A 174 -12.75 -4.06 -9.86
N ILE A 175 -13.79 -3.72 -10.61
CA ILE A 175 -13.93 -4.03 -12.05
C ILE A 175 -14.05 -2.72 -12.80
N LEU A 176 -13.33 -2.60 -13.91
CA LEU A 176 -13.40 -1.47 -14.84
C LEU A 176 -14.37 -1.84 -15.97
N VAL A 177 -15.31 -0.97 -16.33
CA VAL A 177 -16.41 -1.28 -17.25
C VAL A 177 -16.58 -0.21 -18.33
N ASP A 178 -16.74 -0.62 -19.59
CA ASP A 178 -17.03 0.25 -20.76
C ASP A 178 -18.53 0.59 -20.88
N ALA A 179 -19.17 0.90 -19.76
CA ALA A 179 -20.57 1.30 -19.73
C ALA A 179 -20.82 2.27 -18.58
N GLU A 180 -21.73 3.21 -18.80
CA GLU A 180 -22.27 4.02 -17.72
C GLU A 180 -23.31 3.19 -16.94
N VAL A 181 -23.55 3.55 -15.68
CA VAL A 181 -24.65 2.99 -14.88
C VAL A 181 -25.67 4.08 -14.55
N THR A 182 -26.94 3.69 -14.38
CA THR A 182 -28.03 4.63 -14.10
C THR A 182 -27.91 5.34 -12.74
N GLU A 183 -27.17 4.77 -11.79
CA GLU A 183 -26.94 5.34 -10.46
C GLU A 183 -25.52 5.01 -9.95
N TYR A 184 -24.87 6.01 -9.33
CA TYR A 184 -23.53 5.89 -8.74
C TYR A 184 -23.55 6.11 -7.24
N GLY A 185 -22.66 5.42 -6.53
CA GLY A 185 -22.44 5.58 -5.11
C GLY A 185 -21.82 6.93 -4.73
N ARG A 186 -21.96 7.27 -3.45
CA ARG A 186 -21.35 8.44 -2.81
C ARG A 186 -20.69 7.99 -1.52
N PRO A 187 -19.57 8.61 -1.11
CA PRO A 187 -19.01 8.37 0.21
C PRO A 187 -20.09 8.54 1.29
N ILE A 188 -20.10 7.64 2.28
CA ILE A 188 -20.97 7.77 3.44
C ILE A 188 -20.69 9.08 4.21
N ASP A 189 -21.66 9.59 4.94
CA ASP A 189 -21.59 10.92 5.58
C ASP A 189 -20.87 10.93 6.95
N PHE A 190 -20.37 9.78 7.41
CA PHE A 190 -19.63 9.63 8.66
C PHE A 190 -18.45 8.66 8.51
N ASN A 191 -17.48 8.73 9.43
CA ASN A 191 -16.38 7.75 9.50
C ASN A 191 -16.68 6.67 10.56
N PRO A 192 -16.75 5.37 10.20
CA PRO A 192 -17.01 4.29 11.18
C PRO A 192 -15.87 4.08 12.19
N CYS A 193 -14.72 4.74 12.03
CA CYS A 193 -13.63 4.69 13.00
C CYS A 193 -14.06 5.27 14.35
N LEU A 194 -13.98 4.45 15.41
CA LEU A 194 -14.34 4.89 16.78
C LEU A 194 -13.26 5.74 17.47
N GLU A 195 -12.15 6.01 16.80
CA GLU A 195 -10.97 6.68 17.37
C GLU A 195 -10.43 6.07 18.68
N CYS A 196 -10.75 4.80 18.97
CA CYS A 196 -10.41 4.12 20.22
C CYS A 196 -8.91 3.91 20.47
N LYS A 197 -8.07 4.16 19.47
CA LYS A 197 -6.60 3.99 19.46
C LYS A 197 -6.11 2.58 19.83
N LEU A 198 -6.96 1.55 19.75
CA LEU A 198 -6.53 0.15 19.96
C LEU A 198 -5.49 -0.30 18.92
N CYS A 199 -5.65 0.12 17.66
CA CYS A 199 -4.66 -0.14 16.60
C CYS A 199 -3.30 0.52 16.89
N VAL A 200 -3.30 1.71 17.49
CA VAL A 200 -2.07 2.41 17.94
C VAL A 200 -1.40 1.60 19.06
N ALA A 201 -2.18 1.17 20.04
CA ALA A 201 -1.68 0.41 21.18
C ALA A 201 -1.15 -0.99 20.79
N ALA A 202 -1.74 -1.62 19.78
CA ALA A 202 -1.38 -2.96 19.35
C ALA A 202 -0.20 -2.98 18.36
N CYS A 203 0.04 -1.91 17.59
CA CYS A 203 1.05 -1.92 16.53
C CYS A 203 2.47 -2.14 17.08
N PRO A 204 3.17 -3.22 16.68
CA PRO A 204 4.47 -3.57 17.24
C PRO A 204 5.56 -2.60 16.82
N VAL A 205 5.41 -1.94 15.67
CA VAL A 205 6.37 -0.99 15.09
C VAL A 205 5.95 0.48 15.20
N GLY A 206 4.83 0.77 15.86
CA GLY A 206 4.42 2.14 16.18
C GLY A 206 4.07 3.00 14.96
N VAL A 207 3.51 2.39 13.91
CA VAL A 207 3.32 3.08 12.62
C VAL A 207 2.16 4.08 12.61
N ILE A 208 1.20 3.97 13.53
CA ILE A 208 -0.01 4.80 13.56
C ILE A 208 0.12 5.78 14.72
N SER A 209 0.03 7.09 14.46
CA SER A 209 -0.06 8.09 15.52
C SER A 209 -1.49 8.18 16.07
N PRO A 210 -1.69 8.63 17.32
CA PRO A 210 -3.01 8.95 17.82
C PRO A 210 -3.76 9.97 16.94
N GLU A 211 -3.05 10.85 16.26
CA GLU A 211 -3.60 11.90 15.40
C GLU A 211 -3.91 11.42 13.96
N GLY A 212 -3.53 10.19 13.60
CA GLY A 212 -3.82 9.57 12.30
C GLY A 212 -2.67 9.60 11.27
N ASP A 213 -1.50 10.11 11.65
CA ASP A 213 -0.29 9.99 10.83
C ASP A 213 0.15 8.53 10.72
N PHE A 214 0.79 8.18 9.61
CA PHE A 214 1.19 6.80 9.34
C PHE A 214 2.60 6.70 8.78
N ASN A 215 3.48 5.97 9.46
CA ASN A 215 4.82 5.65 8.98
C ASN A 215 4.79 4.42 8.07
N PHE A 216 4.75 4.66 6.76
CA PHE A 216 4.71 3.60 5.75
C PHE A 216 5.94 2.70 5.82
N SER A 217 7.14 3.27 5.86
CA SER A 217 8.40 2.50 5.82
C SER A 217 8.51 1.48 6.96
N ALA A 218 8.07 1.83 8.17
CA ALA A 218 8.10 0.91 9.31
C ALA A 218 7.08 -0.24 9.17
N CYS A 219 5.88 0.05 8.64
CA CYS A 219 4.89 -0.99 8.32
C CYS A 219 5.42 -1.91 7.22
N TYR A 220 5.95 -1.32 6.13
CA TYR A 220 6.54 -2.03 5.01
C TYR A 220 7.67 -2.98 5.47
N THR A 221 8.64 -2.45 6.20
CA THR A 221 9.82 -3.20 6.68
C THR A 221 9.44 -4.42 7.50
N HIS A 222 8.45 -4.29 8.39
CA HIS A 222 8.07 -5.38 9.27
C HIS A 222 7.00 -6.29 8.66
N ASN A 223 5.85 -5.72 8.31
CA ASN A 223 4.69 -6.48 7.87
C ASN A 223 4.95 -7.24 6.57
N TYR A 224 5.67 -6.60 5.65
CA TYR A 224 5.96 -7.11 4.32
C TYR A 224 7.38 -7.71 4.22
N LYS A 225 7.96 -8.17 5.34
CA LYS A 225 9.31 -8.76 5.37
C LYS A 225 9.49 -9.98 4.45
N GLU A 226 8.41 -10.65 4.08
CA GLU A 226 8.45 -11.80 3.18
C GLU A 226 7.97 -11.47 1.76
N PHE A 227 7.75 -10.19 1.46
CA PHE A 227 7.36 -9.71 0.13
C PHE A 227 8.59 -9.15 -0.59
N MET A 228 8.36 -8.50 -1.74
CA MET A 228 9.41 -8.03 -2.67
C MET A 228 10.58 -7.32 -1.97
N GLY A 229 10.33 -6.31 -1.13
CA GLY A 229 11.40 -5.57 -0.47
C GLY A 229 12.18 -6.41 0.54
N GLY A 230 11.52 -7.35 1.22
CA GLY A 230 12.16 -8.25 2.16
C GLY A 230 12.90 -9.41 1.49
N PHE A 231 12.46 -9.82 0.29
CA PHE A 231 13.14 -10.76 -0.60
C PHE A 231 14.42 -10.15 -1.19
N THR A 232 14.39 -8.90 -1.65
CA THR A 232 15.58 -8.19 -2.12
C THR A 232 16.62 -8.05 -1.00
N ASP A 233 16.21 -7.65 0.20
CA ASP A 233 17.07 -7.60 1.39
C ASP A 233 17.67 -8.97 1.74
N TRP A 234 16.86 -10.05 1.66
CA TRP A 234 17.36 -11.40 1.87
C TRP A 234 18.40 -11.82 0.82
N THR A 235 18.14 -11.52 -0.46
CA THR A 235 19.05 -11.83 -1.57
C THR A 235 20.39 -11.10 -1.43
N GLU A 236 20.37 -9.85 -0.98
CA GLU A 236 21.60 -9.11 -0.69
C GLU A 236 22.36 -9.70 0.48
N GLN A 237 21.67 -10.13 1.55
CA GLN A 237 22.33 -10.83 2.66
C GLN A 237 22.96 -12.14 2.22
N VAL A 238 22.37 -12.86 1.26
CA VAL A 238 23.00 -14.05 0.63
C VAL A 238 24.26 -13.63 -0.14
N ALA A 239 24.17 -12.60 -0.99
CA ALA A 239 25.29 -12.12 -1.81
C ALA A 239 26.47 -11.56 -0.98
N ASP A 240 26.16 -10.86 0.11
CA ASP A 240 27.13 -10.25 1.02
C ASP A 240 27.76 -11.26 1.99
N SER A 241 27.23 -12.49 2.06
CA SER A 241 27.73 -13.53 2.96
C SER A 241 29.00 -14.17 2.42
N LYS A 242 30.03 -14.26 3.27
CA LYS A 242 31.32 -14.87 2.89
C LYS A 242 31.24 -16.39 2.71
N ASN A 243 30.37 -17.05 3.47
CA ASN A 243 30.16 -18.49 3.48
C ASN A 243 28.85 -18.82 4.23
N ALA A 244 28.50 -20.11 4.31
CA ALA A 244 27.27 -20.57 4.94
C ALA A 244 27.18 -20.26 6.46
N ILE A 245 28.30 -20.12 7.17
CA ILE A 245 28.30 -19.75 8.60
C ILE A 245 27.95 -18.26 8.75
N ASP A 246 28.60 -17.38 7.98
CA ASP A 246 28.27 -15.95 7.95
C ASP A 246 26.80 -15.71 7.56
N TYR A 247 26.31 -16.44 6.56
CA TYR A 247 24.91 -16.40 6.17
C TYR A 247 23.97 -16.76 7.33
N ARG A 248 24.19 -17.88 8.02
CA ARG A 248 23.34 -18.30 9.16
C ARG A 248 23.38 -17.34 10.35
N HIS A 249 24.46 -16.57 10.51
CA HIS A 249 24.51 -15.48 11.48
C HIS A 249 23.66 -14.27 11.07
N ARG A 250 23.58 -13.98 9.77
CA ARG A 250 22.79 -12.86 9.21
C ARG A 250 21.32 -13.21 9.09
N VAL A 251 21.01 -14.40 8.59
CA VAL A 251 19.67 -14.94 8.35
C VAL A 251 19.63 -16.34 8.95
N ASN A 252 18.91 -16.51 10.06
CA ASN A 252 18.87 -17.80 10.73
C ASN A 252 18.00 -18.81 9.96
N ASP A 253 18.03 -20.07 10.39
CA ASP A 253 17.29 -21.15 9.73
C ASP A 253 15.77 -20.93 9.73
N SER A 254 15.23 -20.28 10.78
CA SER A 254 13.81 -19.92 10.85
C SER A 254 13.45 -18.88 9.79
N GLU A 255 14.26 -17.85 9.60
CA GLU A 255 14.02 -16.83 8.57
C GLU A 255 14.18 -17.38 7.17
N SER A 256 15.18 -18.24 6.95
CA SER A 256 15.36 -18.94 5.68
C SER A 256 14.13 -19.80 5.34
N SER A 257 13.64 -20.56 6.33
CA SER A 257 12.43 -21.38 6.16
C SER A 257 11.17 -20.55 5.95
N SER A 258 11.06 -19.40 6.64
CA SER A 258 9.97 -18.43 6.48
C SER A 258 9.95 -17.86 5.06
N MET A 259 11.11 -17.50 4.51
CA MET A 259 11.23 -17.00 3.14
C MET A 259 10.94 -18.10 2.11
N TRP A 260 11.43 -19.33 2.32
CA TRP A 260 11.07 -20.48 1.47
C TRP A 260 9.56 -20.71 1.43
N GLN A 261 8.90 -20.65 2.60
CA GLN A 261 7.45 -20.82 2.68
C GLN A 261 6.71 -19.72 1.92
N SER A 262 7.14 -18.46 2.07
CA SER A 262 6.60 -17.32 1.31
C SER A 262 6.65 -17.55 -0.21
N LEU A 263 7.80 -18.03 -0.71
CA LEU A 263 8.01 -18.29 -2.12
C LEU A 263 7.23 -19.51 -2.64
N SER A 264 6.93 -20.48 -1.78
CA SER A 264 6.30 -21.74 -2.18
C SER A 264 4.78 -21.75 -2.04
N PHE A 265 4.22 -20.99 -1.10
CA PHE A 265 2.79 -21.01 -0.75
C PHE A 265 2.09 -19.66 -0.84
N GLY A 266 2.83 -18.56 -1.07
CA GLY A 266 2.29 -17.20 -1.08
C GLY A 266 2.91 -16.33 0.02
N ALA A 267 2.98 -15.01 -0.22
CA ALA A 267 3.71 -14.14 0.69
C ALA A 267 2.98 -13.91 2.02
N ASN A 268 3.67 -14.13 3.14
CA ASN A 268 3.05 -14.03 4.46
C ASN A 268 3.24 -12.66 5.10
N TYR A 269 2.14 -12.09 5.58
CA TYR A 269 2.13 -10.93 6.44
C TYR A 269 2.66 -11.28 7.84
N LYS A 270 3.61 -10.47 8.35
CA LYS A 270 4.14 -10.64 9.71
C LYS A 270 3.17 -10.15 10.78
N ALA A 271 2.29 -9.21 10.43
CA ALA A 271 1.33 -8.61 11.33
C ALA A 271 -0.04 -8.43 10.65
N ALA A 272 -1.06 -8.23 11.48
CA ALA A 272 -2.37 -7.70 11.07
C ALA A 272 -3.03 -6.97 12.24
N TYR A 273 -2.22 -6.53 13.22
CA TYR A 273 -2.70 -6.26 14.58
C TYR A 273 -3.70 -5.10 14.62
N CYS A 274 -3.53 -4.10 13.74
CA CYS A 274 -4.49 -3.01 13.63
C CYS A 274 -5.86 -3.46 13.09
N LEU A 275 -5.89 -4.51 12.26
CA LEU A 275 -7.10 -5.16 11.79
C LEU A 275 -7.74 -5.96 12.92
N SER A 276 -6.96 -6.87 13.52
CA SER A 276 -7.36 -7.80 14.58
C SER A 276 -8.07 -7.12 15.75
N VAL A 277 -7.54 -5.99 16.23
CA VAL A 277 -8.04 -5.32 17.44
C VAL A 277 -9.22 -4.39 17.19
N CYS A 278 -9.55 -4.10 15.94
CA CYS A 278 -10.54 -3.10 15.59
C CYS A 278 -11.95 -3.59 16.00
N PRO A 279 -12.68 -2.82 16.83
CA PRO A 279 -14.06 -3.15 17.19
C PRO A 279 -15.09 -2.43 16.32
N ALA A 280 -14.67 -1.66 15.31
CA ALA A 280 -15.58 -0.90 14.47
C ALA A 280 -16.37 -1.82 13.52
N GLY A 281 -17.62 -1.44 13.24
CA GLY A 281 -18.57 -2.20 12.43
C GLY A 281 -19.79 -2.63 13.23
N GLU A 282 -21.00 -2.51 12.68
CA GLU A 282 -22.26 -2.89 13.35
C GLU A 282 -22.25 -4.36 13.79
N ASP A 283 -21.72 -5.26 12.93
CA ASP A 283 -21.60 -6.69 13.23
C ASP A 283 -20.42 -7.01 14.17
N VAL A 284 -19.62 -6.02 14.56
CA VAL A 284 -18.34 -6.19 15.26
C VAL A 284 -18.34 -5.57 16.66
N ILE A 285 -19.03 -4.45 16.83
CA ILE A 285 -18.85 -3.55 17.97
C ILE A 285 -19.49 -4.04 19.27
N ALA A 286 -20.51 -4.91 19.19
CA ALA A 286 -21.31 -5.30 20.34
C ALA A 286 -20.50 -5.87 21.53
N PRO A 287 -19.57 -6.83 21.35
CA PRO A 287 -18.74 -7.34 22.46
C PRO A 287 -17.86 -6.27 23.11
N TYR A 288 -17.35 -5.31 22.33
CA TYR A 288 -16.52 -4.21 22.84
C TYR A 288 -17.34 -3.23 23.69
N LEU A 289 -18.59 -2.95 23.32
CA LEU A 289 -19.49 -2.11 24.12
C LEU A 289 -19.93 -2.81 25.41
N ALA A 290 -20.17 -4.11 25.34
CA ALA A 290 -20.57 -4.91 26.50
C ALA A 290 -19.45 -4.99 27.54
N ASP A 291 -18.21 -5.31 27.12
CA ASP A 291 -17.08 -5.38 28.04
C ASP A 291 -15.73 -5.05 27.35
N LYS A 292 -15.32 -3.78 27.49
CA LYS A 292 -14.03 -3.29 27.01
C LYS A 292 -12.84 -4.01 27.65
N LYS A 293 -12.94 -4.44 28.91
CA LYS A 293 -11.84 -5.12 29.61
C LYS A 293 -11.61 -6.51 29.02
N THR A 294 -12.70 -7.21 28.72
CA THR A 294 -12.65 -8.52 28.05
C THR A 294 -12.12 -8.38 26.63
N HIS A 295 -12.57 -7.40 25.84
CA HIS A 295 -11.99 -7.14 24.51
C HIS A 295 -10.48 -6.87 24.55
N LEU A 296 -10.01 -6.06 25.51
CA LEU A 296 -8.58 -5.83 25.69
C LEU A 296 -7.84 -7.12 26.06
N LYS A 297 -8.41 -7.93 26.95
CA LYS A 297 -7.82 -9.19 27.40
C LYS A 297 -7.71 -10.22 26.27
N GLU A 298 -8.71 -10.31 25.40
CA GLU A 298 -8.82 -11.36 24.39
C GLU A 298 -8.23 -10.95 23.04
N ASN A 299 -8.42 -9.71 22.61
CA ASN A 299 -8.04 -9.28 21.25
C ASN A 299 -6.74 -8.46 21.23
N VAL A 300 -6.42 -7.73 22.31
CA VAL A 300 -5.29 -6.78 22.31
C VAL A 300 -4.07 -7.36 23.01
N ARG A 301 -4.21 -7.78 24.28
CA ARG A 301 -3.09 -8.26 25.10
C ARG A 301 -2.33 -9.43 24.47
N PRO A 302 -2.98 -10.44 23.84
CA PRO A 302 -2.23 -11.56 23.24
C PRO A 302 -1.26 -11.09 22.16
N LEU A 303 -1.64 -10.10 21.35
CA LEU A 303 -0.78 -9.55 20.30
C LEU A 303 0.37 -8.72 20.89
N GLN A 304 0.11 -7.95 21.95
CA GLN A 304 1.15 -7.17 22.66
C GLN A 304 2.16 -8.08 23.36
N GLN A 305 1.69 -9.17 23.97
CA GLN A 305 2.50 -10.10 24.78
C GLN A 305 3.18 -11.19 23.96
N LYS A 306 2.78 -11.39 22.71
CA LYS A 306 3.40 -12.38 21.81
C LYS A 306 4.91 -12.15 21.69
N ALA A 307 5.67 -13.20 22.00
CA ALA A 307 7.10 -13.25 21.76
C ALA A 307 7.37 -13.47 20.27
N GLU A 308 8.05 -12.51 19.64
CA GLU A 308 8.37 -12.56 18.21
C GLU A 308 9.50 -11.60 17.83
N THR A 309 10.13 -11.88 16.69
CA THR A 309 11.07 -10.97 16.05
C THR A 309 10.34 -9.84 15.33
N ILE A 310 10.76 -8.60 15.59
CA ILE A 310 10.29 -7.39 14.93
C ILE A 310 11.41 -6.81 14.07
N TYR A 311 11.19 -6.77 12.77
CA TYR A 311 12.14 -6.27 11.80
C TYR A 311 12.05 -4.75 11.73
N VAL A 312 13.18 -4.07 11.93
CA VAL A 312 13.26 -2.61 11.95
C VAL A 312 14.49 -2.14 11.18
N LEU A 313 14.42 -0.95 10.60
CA LEU A 313 15.61 -0.30 10.05
C LEU A 313 16.43 0.31 11.19
N LYS A 314 17.75 0.37 11.00
CA LYS A 314 18.66 0.96 11.97
C LYS A 314 18.40 2.46 12.09
N ASN A 315 18.42 2.98 13.33
CA ASN A 315 18.13 4.38 13.62
C ASN A 315 16.70 4.83 13.19
N SER A 316 15.73 3.92 13.22
CA SER A 316 14.32 4.26 12.99
C SER A 316 13.60 4.63 14.29
N ASP A 317 12.43 5.24 14.17
CA ASP A 317 11.51 5.44 15.30
C ASP A 317 10.90 4.10 15.75
N ALA A 318 10.68 3.17 14.82
CA ALA A 318 10.18 1.83 15.10
C ALA A 318 11.09 1.05 16.05
N GLU A 319 12.41 1.13 15.87
CA GLU A 319 13.41 0.53 16.76
C GLU A 319 13.24 1.01 18.21
N GLN A 320 13.10 2.32 18.42
CA GLN A 320 12.90 2.91 19.74
C GLN A 320 11.54 2.56 20.34
N HIS A 321 10.50 2.51 19.50
CA HIS A 321 9.15 2.15 19.91
C HIS A 321 9.07 0.72 20.46
N VAL A 322 9.65 -0.26 19.75
CA VAL A 322 9.65 -1.66 20.18
C VAL A 322 10.31 -1.80 21.55
N ALA A 323 11.53 -1.27 21.69
CA ALA A 323 12.30 -1.35 22.93
C ALA A 323 11.56 -0.71 24.13
N LYS A 324 10.80 0.36 23.90
CA LYS A 324 10.07 1.07 24.95
C LYS A 324 8.76 0.38 25.34
N ARG A 325 8.06 -0.27 24.41
CA ARG A 325 6.65 -0.68 24.57
C ARG A 325 6.44 -2.18 24.72
N PHE A 326 7.33 -3.01 24.17
CA PHE A 326 7.08 -4.44 24.02
C PHE A 326 8.23 -5.30 24.58
N PRO A 327 8.20 -5.66 25.88
CA PRO A 327 9.30 -6.37 26.53
C PRO A 327 9.53 -7.79 25.99
N TYR A 328 8.53 -8.40 25.38
CA TYR A 328 8.61 -9.76 24.83
C TYR A 328 9.03 -9.80 23.35
N LYS A 329 9.20 -8.66 22.71
CA LYS A 329 9.51 -8.56 21.27
C LYS A 329 10.98 -8.22 21.08
N GLN A 330 11.64 -9.00 20.22
CA GLN A 330 13.07 -8.82 19.94
C GLN A 330 13.24 -8.10 18.61
N THR A 331 13.95 -6.97 18.61
CA THR A 331 14.24 -6.27 17.35
C THR A 331 15.31 -6.99 16.56
N LYS A 332 15.17 -6.97 15.23
CA LYS A 332 16.21 -7.38 14.29
C LYS A 332 16.38 -6.33 13.20
N HIS A 333 17.61 -5.93 12.94
CA HIS A 333 17.93 -5.00 11.87
C HIS A 333 17.88 -5.68 10.51
N VAL A 334 17.33 -4.98 9.52
CA VAL A 334 17.31 -5.37 8.10
C VAL A 334 17.73 -4.19 7.22
N GLY A 335 18.08 -4.48 5.97
CA GLY A 335 18.40 -3.46 4.99
C GLY A 335 17.17 -2.70 4.50
N ASN A 336 17.39 -1.47 4.05
CA ASN A 336 16.35 -0.68 3.39
C ASN A 336 16.23 -1.06 1.91
N SER A 337 15.05 -1.52 1.50
CA SER A 337 14.72 -1.89 0.12
C SER A 337 13.95 -0.81 -0.64
N LEU A 338 13.46 0.25 0.03
CA LEU A 338 12.81 1.40 -0.61
C LEU A 338 13.85 2.37 -1.16
N ARG A 339 14.47 2.00 -2.29
CA ARG A 339 15.54 2.78 -2.93
C ARG A 339 15.02 3.48 -4.18
N PRO A 340 15.04 4.82 -4.24
CA PRO A 340 14.56 5.52 -5.43
C PRO A 340 15.42 5.19 -6.66
N SER A 341 14.74 4.95 -7.80
CA SER A 341 15.35 4.74 -9.11
C SER A 341 15.54 6.04 -9.90
N ASN A 342 14.75 7.07 -9.59
CA ASN A 342 14.75 8.41 -10.19
C ASN A 342 14.47 9.50 -9.13
N ILE A 343 14.57 10.77 -9.51
CA ILE A 343 14.40 11.92 -8.59
C ILE A 343 12.94 12.06 -8.14
N ASP A 344 11.97 11.80 -9.02
CA ASP A 344 10.56 11.83 -8.66
C ASP A 344 10.21 10.79 -7.59
N GLY A 345 10.78 9.60 -7.68
CA GLY A 345 10.68 8.55 -6.69
C GLY A 345 11.35 8.94 -5.37
N PHE A 346 12.48 9.67 -5.41
CA PHE A 346 13.11 10.22 -4.22
C PHE A 346 12.19 11.24 -3.54
N ILE A 347 11.70 12.25 -4.28
CA ILE A 347 10.85 13.33 -3.76
C ILE A 347 9.56 12.74 -3.16
N ARG A 348 8.86 11.87 -3.89
CA ARG A 348 7.64 11.20 -3.40
C ARG A 348 7.92 10.23 -2.25
N GLY A 349 9.12 9.67 -2.17
CA GLY A 349 9.54 8.75 -1.13
C GLY A 349 9.86 9.42 0.21
N VAL A 350 10.26 10.69 0.22
CA VAL A 350 10.68 11.42 1.44
C VAL A 350 9.65 11.30 2.57
N PRO A 351 8.35 11.62 2.39
CA PRO A 351 7.36 11.48 3.46
C PRO A 351 7.15 10.03 3.91
N LEU A 352 7.37 9.05 3.02
CA LEU A 352 7.13 7.63 3.29
C LEU A 352 8.19 7.00 4.21
N VAL A 353 9.43 7.50 4.14
CA VAL A 353 10.58 7.01 4.92
C VAL A 353 10.99 7.93 6.07
N PHE A 354 10.38 9.11 6.19
CA PHE A 354 10.68 10.08 7.24
C PHE A 354 10.44 9.51 8.64
N GLN A 355 11.30 9.89 9.58
CA GLN A 355 11.27 9.48 10.99
C GLN A 355 10.99 10.72 11.87
N PRO A 356 9.72 11.00 12.19
CA PRO A 356 9.32 12.17 13.00
C PRO A 356 10.13 12.33 14.28
N GLY A 357 10.35 11.26 15.04
CA GLY A 357 11.09 11.31 16.30
C GLY A 357 12.55 11.73 16.14
N LYS A 358 13.17 11.42 14.99
CA LYS A 358 14.55 11.79 14.66
C LYS A 358 14.71 13.25 14.24
N SER A 359 13.63 13.89 13.84
CA SER A 359 13.60 15.31 13.44
C SER A 359 13.33 16.27 14.61
N LYS A 360 13.21 15.77 15.84
CA LYS A 360 12.95 16.60 17.01
C LYS A 360 13.99 17.72 17.15
N GLY A 361 13.51 18.97 17.19
CA GLY A 361 14.35 20.17 17.30
C GLY A 361 14.92 20.67 15.97
N LEU A 362 14.61 20.04 14.85
CA LEU A 362 14.95 20.52 13.51
C LEU A 362 13.77 21.34 12.95
N ASN A 363 14.06 22.60 12.61
CA ASN A 363 13.19 23.46 11.84
C ASN A 363 14.04 24.03 10.70
N ALA A 364 13.85 23.53 9.47
CA ALA A 364 14.65 23.96 8.33
C ALA A 364 13.94 23.75 6.99
N THR A 365 14.16 24.69 6.08
CA THR A 365 13.77 24.63 4.67
C THR A 365 14.97 24.24 3.81
N TYR A 366 14.80 23.18 3.03
CA TYR A 366 15.81 22.64 2.13
C TYR A 366 15.37 22.85 0.68
N HIS A 367 16.19 23.55 -0.12
CA HIS A 367 16.02 23.62 -1.57
C HIS A 367 16.95 22.62 -2.24
N PHE A 368 16.37 21.66 -2.97
CA PHE A 368 17.12 20.74 -3.81
C PHE A 368 17.07 21.20 -5.27
N ILE A 369 18.23 21.11 -5.94
CA ILE A 369 18.39 21.33 -7.37
C ILE A 369 19.09 20.10 -7.93
N PHE A 370 18.34 19.29 -8.67
CA PHE A 370 18.87 18.14 -9.39
C PHE A 370 19.24 18.54 -10.82
N THR A 371 20.36 18.03 -11.29
CA THR A 371 20.96 18.37 -12.58
C THR A 371 21.46 17.10 -13.29
N GLY A 372 21.67 17.17 -14.60
CA GLY A 372 22.08 16.02 -15.41
C GLY A 372 20.87 15.38 -16.07
N ASP A 373 20.77 14.04 -15.99
CA ASP A 373 19.74 13.23 -16.66
C ASP A 373 18.30 13.64 -16.30
N GLU A 374 18.07 14.10 -15.07
CA GLU A 374 16.76 14.62 -14.62
C GLU A 374 17.00 15.98 -13.95
N ALA A 375 16.50 17.04 -14.57
CA ALA A 375 16.53 18.39 -14.00
C ALA A 375 15.24 18.62 -13.21
N LYS A 376 15.35 18.82 -11.90
CA LYS A 376 14.18 19.03 -11.04
C LYS A 376 14.53 19.88 -9.84
N GLU A 377 13.57 20.68 -9.41
CA GLU A 377 13.66 21.49 -8.20
C GLU A 377 12.60 21.04 -7.20
N ALA A 378 12.98 21.01 -5.93
CA ALA A 378 12.07 20.64 -4.86
C ALA A 378 12.39 21.41 -3.58
N THR A 379 11.33 21.71 -2.83
CA THR A 379 11.41 22.25 -1.48
C THR A 379 11.01 21.17 -0.50
N ILE A 380 11.87 20.91 0.48
CA ILE A 380 11.56 20.03 1.60
C ILE A 380 11.62 20.84 2.88
N VAL A 381 10.51 20.92 3.60
CA VAL A 381 10.42 21.63 4.88
C VAL A 381 10.28 20.60 5.98
N ILE A 382 11.20 20.61 6.93
CA ILE A 382 11.07 19.82 8.17
C ILE A 382 10.81 20.79 9.31
N GLN A 383 9.65 20.65 9.95
CA GLN A 383 9.26 21.50 11.07
C GLN A 383 8.29 20.75 11.98
N ASN A 384 8.41 20.91 13.30
CA ASN A 384 7.49 20.32 14.28
C ASN A 384 7.31 18.81 14.11
N GLN A 385 8.39 18.12 13.76
CA GLN A 385 8.38 16.68 13.47
C GLN A 385 7.49 16.25 12.30
N LYS A 386 7.21 17.15 11.37
CA LYS A 386 6.55 16.89 10.10
C LYS A 386 7.49 17.21 8.94
N VAL A 387 7.25 16.55 7.81
CA VAL A 387 7.93 16.84 6.55
C VAL A 387 6.89 17.19 5.49
N ASN A 388 7.12 18.32 4.82
CA ASN A 388 6.35 18.73 3.66
C ASN A 388 7.29 18.77 2.46
N VAL A 389 6.78 18.33 1.31
CA VAL A 389 7.54 18.27 0.07
C VAL A 389 6.73 18.94 -1.02
N GLU A 390 7.34 19.91 -1.69
CA GLU A 390 6.71 20.70 -2.74
C GLU A 390 7.61 20.73 -3.97
N GLU A 391 7.00 20.77 -5.15
CA GLU A 391 7.73 20.95 -6.40
C GLU A 391 8.15 22.41 -6.58
N GLY A 392 9.36 22.62 -7.10
CA GLY A 392 9.97 23.94 -7.23
C GLY A 392 10.53 24.48 -5.91
N HIS A 393 11.05 25.72 -5.95
CA HIS A 393 11.56 26.44 -4.78
C HIS A 393 10.49 27.37 -4.21
N GLN A 394 10.13 27.10 -2.95
CA GLN A 394 9.17 27.89 -2.19
C GLN A 394 9.87 28.50 -0.98
N GLY A 395 9.64 29.80 -0.75
CA GLY A 395 10.26 30.55 0.34
C GLY A 395 11.80 30.62 0.26
N GLU A 396 12.43 31.00 1.38
CA GLU A 396 13.90 31.07 1.49
C GLU A 396 14.46 29.77 2.12
N PRO A 397 15.55 29.20 1.56
CA PRO A 397 16.16 28.00 2.11
C PRO A 397 17.16 28.30 3.23
N ASP A 398 17.15 27.48 4.27
CA ASP A 398 18.27 27.38 5.22
C ASP A 398 19.46 26.62 4.61
N LEU A 399 19.17 25.70 3.69
CA LEU A 399 20.18 24.96 2.93
C LEU A 399 19.74 24.74 1.49
N ARG A 400 20.59 25.14 0.53
CA ARG A 400 20.47 24.75 -0.87
C ARG A 400 21.45 23.64 -1.21
N VAL A 401 20.93 22.55 -1.77
CA VAL A 401 21.68 21.37 -2.20
C VAL A 401 21.55 21.25 -3.72
N THR A 402 22.67 21.38 -4.43
CA THR A 402 22.72 21.11 -5.88
C THR A 402 23.44 19.81 -6.11
N ALA A 403 22.80 18.84 -6.76
CA ALA A 403 23.38 17.53 -6.99
C ALA A 403 23.17 17.05 -8.43
N ASP A 404 24.19 16.41 -8.98
CA ASP A 404 24.06 15.56 -10.17
C ASP A 404 23.19 14.34 -9.83
N THR A 405 22.16 14.06 -10.64
CA THR A 405 21.14 13.04 -10.38
C THR A 405 21.75 11.66 -10.15
N LYS A 406 22.65 11.21 -11.04
CA LYS A 406 23.33 9.91 -10.91
C LYS A 406 24.18 9.85 -9.65
N THR A 407 24.76 10.96 -9.23
CA THR A 407 25.58 11.03 -8.02
C THR A 407 24.71 10.96 -6.76
N TRP A 408 23.59 11.68 -6.74
CA TRP A 408 22.65 11.67 -5.62
C TRP A 408 22.03 10.28 -5.41
N LEU A 409 21.48 9.68 -6.47
CA LEU A 409 20.86 8.36 -6.40
C LEU A 409 21.87 7.27 -6.01
N GLY A 410 23.08 7.31 -6.58
CA GLY A 410 24.15 6.37 -6.18
C GLY A 410 24.58 6.56 -4.72
N PHE A 411 24.52 7.77 -4.17
CA PHE A 411 24.74 7.99 -2.74
C PHE A 411 23.63 7.35 -1.88
N LEU A 412 22.37 7.54 -2.25
CA LEU A 412 21.24 6.92 -1.53
C LEU A 412 21.29 5.38 -1.58
N LYS A 413 21.82 4.80 -2.66
CA LYS A 413 22.05 3.36 -2.81
C LYS A 413 23.33 2.85 -2.14
N LYS A 414 24.09 3.73 -1.46
CA LYS A 414 25.41 3.42 -0.86
C LYS A 414 26.50 2.99 -1.87
N GLU A 415 26.27 3.22 -3.16
CA GLU A 415 27.23 2.94 -4.24
C GLU A 415 28.27 4.07 -4.37
N LYS A 416 27.93 5.28 -3.91
CA LYS A 416 28.79 6.47 -3.97
C LYS A 416 28.98 7.11 -2.61
N ASN A 417 30.20 7.59 -2.36
CA ASN A 417 30.54 8.27 -1.12
C ASN A 417 30.28 9.79 -1.24
N ILE A 418 29.52 10.35 -0.30
CA ILE A 418 29.14 11.77 -0.30
C ILE A 418 30.32 12.72 -0.14
N VAL A 419 31.37 12.33 0.59
CA VAL A 419 32.58 13.16 0.78
C VAL A 419 33.30 13.35 -0.55
N TRP A 420 33.47 12.26 -1.30
CA TRP A 420 34.06 12.32 -2.65
C TRP A 420 33.19 13.11 -3.63
N ALA A 421 31.86 13.01 -3.53
CA ALA A 421 30.93 13.77 -4.35
C ALA A 421 31.02 15.29 -4.09
N LEU A 422 31.16 15.70 -2.82
CA LEU A 422 31.39 17.09 -2.42
C LEU A 422 32.75 17.60 -2.93
N LEU A 423 33.83 16.82 -2.75
CA LEU A 423 35.18 17.18 -3.23
C LEU A 423 35.23 17.38 -4.75
N ARG A 424 34.54 16.52 -5.51
CA ARG A 424 34.44 16.61 -6.98
C ARG A 424 33.40 17.63 -7.46
N ARG A 425 32.78 18.40 -6.56
CA ARG A 425 31.71 19.39 -6.85
C ARG A 425 30.50 18.82 -7.60
N LYS A 426 30.29 17.51 -7.52
CA LYS A 426 29.11 16.81 -8.03
C LYS A 426 27.90 16.96 -7.09
N ILE A 427 28.19 17.25 -5.82
CA ILE A 427 27.23 17.82 -4.87
C ILE A 427 27.82 19.16 -4.41
N ARG A 428 26.99 20.20 -4.38
CA ARG A 428 27.35 21.56 -3.92
C ARG A 428 26.33 22.00 -2.88
N LEU A 429 26.82 22.60 -1.81
CA LEU A 429 26.00 23.10 -0.72
C LEU A 429 26.17 24.61 -0.61
N LYS A 430 25.05 25.32 -0.47
CA LYS A 430 25.03 26.74 -0.07
C LYS A 430 24.21 26.84 1.21
N GLY A 431 24.89 27.09 2.33
CA GLY A 431 24.34 27.00 3.69
C GLY A 431 25.21 26.10 4.58
N SER A 432 24.74 25.80 5.79
CA SER A 432 25.49 25.01 6.77
C SER A 432 25.48 23.51 6.43
N PRO A 433 26.64 22.83 6.25
CA PRO A 433 26.67 21.38 6.04
C PRO A 433 26.07 20.56 7.20
N LYS A 434 25.99 21.15 8.41
CA LYS A 434 25.33 20.52 9.56
C LYS A 434 23.85 20.25 9.29
N LEU A 435 23.19 21.08 8.47
CA LEU A 435 21.79 20.89 8.10
C LEU A 435 21.58 19.68 7.18
N LEU A 436 22.54 19.37 6.30
CA LEU A 436 22.48 18.15 5.48
C LEU A 436 22.64 16.89 6.33
N LEU A 437 23.53 16.93 7.32
CA LEU A 437 23.68 15.84 8.30
C LEU A 437 22.43 15.69 9.16
N ALA A 438 21.81 16.79 9.60
CA ALA A 438 20.55 16.77 10.34
C ALA A 438 19.41 16.21 9.49
N PHE A 439 19.33 16.60 8.21
CA PHE A 439 18.39 16.04 7.24
C PHE A 439 18.57 14.52 7.13
N GLY A 440 19.80 14.04 6.87
CA GLY A 440 20.08 12.62 6.73
C GLY A 440 19.73 11.78 7.97
N LYS A 441 19.85 12.36 9.19
CA LYS A 441 19.45 11.70 10.45
C LYS A 441 17.94 11.49 10.57
N CYS A 442 17.12 12.24 9.83
CA CYS A 442 15.67 12.11 9.82
C CYS A 442 15.19 10.89 9.01
N PHE A 443 16.10 10.14 8.40
CA PHE A 443 15.80 8.95 7.59
C PHE A 443 16.56 7.73 8.14
N PRO A 444 16.00 6.52 7.99
CA PRO A 444 16.63 5.29 8.46
C PRO A 444 17.87 4.94 7.63
N GLN A 445 18.78 4.16 8.23
CA GLN A 445 20.04 3.73 7.60
C GLN A 445 19.95 2.42 6.83
#